data_AF-A0A8J4DSX4-F1
#
_entry.id   AF-A0A8J4DSX4-F1
#
_cell.length_a   1.000
_cell.length_b   1.000
_cell.length_c   1.000
_cell.angle_alpha   90.00
_cell.angle_beta   90.00
_cell.angle_gamma   90.00
#
_symmetry.space_group_name_H-M   'P 1'
#
loop_
_entity.id
_entity.type
_entity.pdbx_description
1 polymer ?
#
loop_
_entity_poly.entity_id
_entity_poly.type
_entity_poly.pdbx_seq_one_letter_code
_entity_poly.pdbx_strand_id
1 'polypeptide(L)'
;MDAAAAEPRATAGENVPVAERAVEVVDYDPAWPGLAAAAIADLAPVLRGVVTHIEHIGSTAVPGLAAKPTIDLMAAAPVLDDVAGRGPGLAALGFHRHVNGMADRLLYVRSRATTRRRRPRSSRN
;
A
#
# COMPACT_ATOMS: atom_id res chain seq x y z
N MET A 1 -13.29 -53.28 -37.07
CA MET A 1 -12.04 -52.49 -37.08
C MET A 1 -12.49 -51.05 -36.88
N ASP A 2 -12.70 -50.69 -35.62
CA ASP A 2 -11.73 -49.93 -34.81
C ASP A 2 -12.09 -48.44 -34.89
N ALA A 3 -12.13 -47.63 -33.84
CA ALA A 3 -11.92 -47.85 -32.42
C ALA A 3 -12.65 -46.70 -31.70
N ALA A 4 -13.07 -46.96 -30.46
CA ALA A 4 -13.39 -45.90 -29.52
C ALA A 4 -12.15 -45.03 -29.30
N ALA A 5 -12.31 -43.70 -29.39
CA ALA A 5 -11.32 -42.76 -28.89
C ALA A 5 -12.04 -41.79 -27.94
N ALA A 6 -11.74 -41.95 -26.66
CA ALA A 6 -12.21 -41.10 -25.57
C ALA A 6 -11.46 -39.75 -25.56
N GLU A 7 -12.24 -38.71 -25.23
CA GLU A 7 -11.95 -37.33 -24.77
C GLU A 7 -10.49 -36.91 -24.45
N PRO A 8 -10.20 -35.60 -24.59
CA PRO A 8 -9.47 -34.89 -23.55
C PRO A 8 -10.44 -34.03 -22.73
N ARG A 9 -10.76 -34.57 -21.55
CA ARG A 9 -11.41 -33.90 -20.43
C ARG A 9 -10.60 -32.66 -20.03
N ALA A 10 -11.25 -31.50 -20.01
CA ALA A 10 -10.67 -30.26 -19.51
C ALA A 10 -10.12 -30.47 -18.09
N THR A 11 -8.80 -30.30 -17.94
CA THR A 11 -8.14 -30.31 -16.64
C THR A 11 -8.63 -29.10 -15.85
N ALA A 12 -9.31 -29.38 -14.73
CA ALA A 12 -9.64 -28.37 -13.74
C ALA A 12 -8.36 -27.61 -13.36
N GLY A 13 -8.42 -26.29 -13.46
CA GLY A 13 -7.31 -25.42 -13.09
C GLY A 13 -6.81 -25.73 -11.69
N GLU A 14 -5.52 -26.04 -11.59
CA GLU A 14 -4.83 -26.21 -10.33
C GLU A 14 -4.90 -24.89 -9.57
N ASN A 15 -5.67 -24.87 -8.48
CA ASN A 15 -5.83 -23.70 -7.64
C ASN A 15 -4.55 -23.55 -6.82
N VAL A 16 -3.58 -22.79 -7.33
CA VAL A 16 -2.36 -22.46 -6.60
C VAL A 16 -2.77 -21.69 -5.35
N PRO A 17 -2.50 -22.19 -4.12
CA PRO A 17 -2.85 -21.48 -2.92
C PRO A 17 -2.05 -20.18 -2.86
N VAL A 18 -2.74 -19.06 -3.02
CA VAL A 18 -2.17 -17.75 -2.70
C VAL A 18 -1.90 -17.77 -1.20
N ALA A 19 -0.61 -17.72 -0.82
CA ALA A 19 -0.24 -17.60 0.58
C ALA A 19 -0.90 -16.33 1.14
N GLU A 20 -1.97 -16.50 1.92
CA GLU A 20 -2.69 -15.41 2.57
C GLU A 20 -1.72 -14.69 3.51
N ARG A 21 -1.22 -13.53 3.07
CA ARG A 21 -0.49 -12.63 3.95
C ARG A 21 -1.50 -12.11 4.97
N ALA A 22 -1.42 -12.62 6.20
CA ALA A 22 -2.27 -12.18 7.30
C ALA A 22 -2.19 -10.65 7.45
N VAL A 23 -3.34 -9.98 7.31
CA VAL A 23 -3.46 -8.54 7.53
C VAL A 23 -3.73 -8.31 9.02
N GLU A 24 -2.76 -7.71 9.71
CA GLU A 24 -2.92 -7.32 11.12
C GLU A 24 -3.59 -5.95 11.22
N VAL A 25 -4.70 -5.90 11.96
CA VAL A 25 -5.38 -4.66 12.37
C VAL A 25 -5.02 -4.40 13.84
N VAL A 26 -4.61 -3.17 14.15
CA VAL A 26 -4.20 -2.75 15.49
C VAL A 26 -5.08 -1.60 15.98
N ASP A 27 -5.21 -1.45 17.30
CA ASP A 27 -5.82 -0.27 17.91
C ASP A 27 -5.11 1.00 17.44
N TYR A 28 -5.84 2.12 17.47
CA TYR A 28 -5.31 3.42 17.06
C TYR A 28 -3.98 3.74 17.76
N ASP A 29 -2.98 4.13 16.97
CA ASP A 29 -1.69 4.59 17.48
C ASP A 29 -1.61 6.13 17.39
N PRO A 30 -1.49 6.85 18.52
CA PRO A 30 -1.37 8.31 18.53
C PRO A 30 -0.10 8.83 17.83
N ALA A 31 0.86 7.95 17.47
CA ALA A 31 2.01 8.33 16.66
C ALA A 31 1.68 8.48 15.17
N TRP A 32 0.55 7.95 14.66
CA TRP A 32 0.22 7.98 13.23
C TRP A 32 0.19 9.38 12.61
N PRO A 33 -0.42 10.42 13.21
CA PRO A 33 -0.36 11.77 12.67
C PRO A 33 1.07 12.31 12.55
N GLY A 34 1.92 12.03 13.54
CA GLY A 34 3.33 12.43 13.52
C GLY A 34 4.14 11.72 12.44
N LEU A 35 3.87 10.42 12.22
CA LEU A 35 4.49 9.65 11.14
C LEU A 35 4.06 10.16 9.75
N ALA A 36 2.79 10.56 9.61
CA ALA A 36 2.30 11.18 8.38
C ALA A 36 2.95 12.53 8.13
N ALA A 37 3.01 13.41 9.14
CA ALA A 37 3.68 14.71 9.04
C ALA A 37 5.16 14.57 8.66
N ALA A 38 5.88 13.61 9.27
CA ALA A 38 7.27 13.32 8.92
C ALA A 38 7.40 12.84 7.46
N ALA A 39 6.53 11.94 7.00
CA ALA A 39 6.55 11.48 5.62
C ALA A 39 6.22 12.60 4.62
N ILE A 40 5.31 13.52 4.96
CA ILE A 40 5.02 14.71 4.15
C ILE A 40 6.25 15.61 4.08
N ALA A 41 6.96 15.83 5.19
CA ALA A 41 8.18 16.62 5.23
C ALA A 41 9.30 16.03 4.36
N ASP A 42 9.46 14.70 4.34
CA ASP A 42 10.41 14.00 3.45
C ASP A 42 10.05 14.19 1.97
N LEU A 43 8.76 14.14 1.63
CA LEU A 43 8.27 14.22 0.26
C LEU A 43 8.28 15.65 -0.31
N ALA A 44 8.09 16.66 0.54
CA ALA A 44 7.90 18.05 0.12
C ALA A 44 9.03 18.61 -0.77
N PRO A 45 10.33 18.37 -0.51
CA PRO A 45 11.41 18.83 -1.39
C PRO A 45 11.38 18.17 -2.77
N VAL A 46 11.06 16.87 -2.84
CA VAL A 46 11.04 16.09 -4.09
C VAL A 46 9.85 16.48 -4.98
N LEU A 47 8.71 16.79 -4.36
CA LEU A 47 7.45 17.13 -5.03
C LEU A 47 7.22 18.63 -5.17
N ARG A 48 8.18 19.47 -4.76
CA ARG A 48 8.07 20.93 -4.85
C ARG A 48 7.80 21.35 -6.29
N GLY A 49 6.76 22.16 -6.47
CA GLY A 49 6.38 22.74 -7.76
C GLY A 49 5.55 21.82 -8.67
N VAL A 50 5.31 20.56 -8.28
CA VAL A 50 4.46 19.63 -9.05
C VAL A 50 3.22 19.15 -8.27
N VAL A 51 3.21 19.35 -6.94
CA VAL A 51 2.08 19.06 -6.05
C VAL A 51 1.70 20.34 -5.30
N THR A 52 0.40 20.58 -5.15
CA THR A 52 -0.16 21.74 -4.46
C THR A 52 -0.44 21.49 -2.99
N HIS A 53 -0.86 20.28 -2.64
CA HIS A 53 -1.17 19.90 -1.26
C HIS A 53 -0.96 18.39 -1.02
N ILE A 54 -0.63 18.02 0.21
CA ILE A 54 -0.50 16.62 0.65
C ILE A 54 -1.24 16.45 1.98
N GLU A 55 -2.14 15.47 2.06
CA GLU A 55 -2.98 15.19 3.22
C GLU A 55 -2.77 13.76 3.74
N HIS A 56 -2.89 13.58 5.05
CA HIS A 56 -3.01 12.26 5.67
C HIS A 56 -4.45 11.77 5.52
N ILE A 57 -4.62 10.67 4.80
CA ILE A 57 -5.92 10.05 4.54
C ILE A 57 -5.96 8.60 5.08
N GLY A 58 -7.11 7.94 4.89
CA GLY A 58 -7.29 6.55 5.29
C GLY A 58 -7.55 6.39 6.79
N SER A 59 -7.69 5.14 7.24
CA SER A 59 -8.12 4.84 8.61
C SER A 59 -7.13 5.32 9.67
N THR A 60 -5.83 5.39 9.36
CA THR A 60 -4.81 5.87 10.31
C THR A 60 -4.87 7.38 10.56
N ALA A 61 -5.61 8.13 9.73
CA ALA A 61 -5.88 9.55 9.92
C ALA A 61 -7.04 9.83 10.89
N VAL A 62 -7.80 8.80 11.30
CA VAL A 62 -8.99 8.95 12.15
C VAL A 62 -8.64 8.59 13.61
N PRO A 63 -8.60 9.56 14.54
CA PRO A 63 -8.32 9.29 15.94
C PRO A 63 -9.28 8.26 16.55
N GLY A 64 -8.73 7.26 17.23
CA GLY A 64 -9.47 6.20 17.90
C GLY A 64 -9.92 5.03 17.01
N LEU A 65 -9.71 5.10 15.69
CA LEU A 65 -10.08 4.02 14.77
C LEU A 65 -8.99 2.94 14.68
N ALA A 66 -9.35 1.68 14.93
CA ALA A 66 -8.46 0.55 14.69
C ALA A 66 -8.21 0.36 13.18
N ALA A 67 -6.96 0.14 12.79
CA ALA A 67 -6.56 0.11 11.39
C ALA A 67 -5.37 -0.81 11.14
N LYS A 68 -5.16 -1.18 9.88
CA LYS A 68 -3.86 -1.69 9.44
C LYS A 68 -2.81 -0.57 9.63
N PRO A 69 -1.61 -0.86 10.18
CA PRO A 69 -0.60 0.16 10.47
C PRO A 69 0.09 0.64 9.18
N THR A 70 -0.63 1.37 8.34
CA THR A 70 -0.18 1.93 7.07
C THR A 70 -0.61 3.39 6.99
N ILE A 71 0.36 4.26 6.70
CA ILE A 71 0.11 5.68 6.50
C ILE A 71 -0.21 5.90 5.03
N ASP A 72 -1.41 6.38 4.74
CA ASP A 72 -1.85 6.72 3.41
C ASP A 72 -1.82 8.24 3.22
N LEU A 73 -1.19 8.71 2.15
CA LEU A 73 -1.11 10.14 1.83
C LEU A 73 -1.75 10.40 0.47
N MET A 74 -2.51 11.48 0.36
CA MET A 74 -3.06 11.97 -0.91
C MET A 74 -2.36 13.26 -1.30
N ALA A 75 -1.83 13.31 -2.51
CA ALA A 75 -1.16 14.49 -3.06
C ALA A 75 -1.93 15.03 -4.27
N ALA A 76 -2.33 16.29 -4.23
CA ALA A 76 -3.02 16.94 -5.34
C ALA A 76 -2.00 17.48 -6.36
N ALA A 77 -2.12 17.07 -7.62
CA ALA A 77 -1.24 17.48 -8.70
C ALA A 77 -2.08 17.96 -9.91
N PRO A 78 -1.78 19.13 -10.51
CA PRO A 78 -2.45 19.59 -11.73
C PRO A 78 -2.16 18.69 -12.94
N VAL A 79 -0.94 18.13 -12.99
CA VAL A 79 -0.45 17.29 -14.09
C VAL A 79 0.27 16.08 -13.51
N LEU A 80 -0.23 14.87 -13.79
CA LEU A 80 0.34 13.63 -13.25
C LEU A 80 1.72 13.32 -13.84
N ASP A 81 1.97 13.67 -15.10
CA ASP A 81 3.25 13.40 -15.77
C ASP A 81 4.41 14.17 -15.11
N ASP A 82 4.16 15.37 -14.59
CA ASP A 82 5.16 16.13 -13.82
C ASP A 82 5.57 15.40 -12.54
N VAL A 83 4.61 14.74 -11.89
CA VAL A 83 4.87 13.88 -10.71
C VAL A 83 5.58 12.60 -11.13
N ALA A 84 5.21 11.99 -12.26
CA ALA A 84 5.91 10.83 -12.81
C ALA A 84 7.38 11.14 -13.11
N GLY A 85 7.68 12.35 -13.60
CA GLY A 85 9.04 12.85 -13.80
C GLY A 85 9.89 12.95 -12.51
N ARG A 86 9.27 12.96 -11.32
CA ARG A 86 9.98 12.91 -10.03
C ARG A 86 10.33 11.50 -9.56
N GLY A 87 10.05 10.48 -10.36
CA GLY A 87 10.30 9.07 -10.07
C GLY A 87 11.67 8.77 -9.44
N PRO A 88 12.80 9.28 -9.99
CA PRO A 88 14.12 9.04 -9.40
C PRO A 88 14.29 9.61 -7.97
N GLY A 89 13.73 10.79 -7.69
CA GLY A 89 13.77 11.39 -6.35
C GLY A 89 12.90 10.63 -5.35
N LEU A 90 11.72 10.16 -5.79
CA LEU A 90 10.85 9.31 -4.97
C LEU A 90 11.51 7.95 -4.68
N ALA A 91 12.19 7.37 -5.68
CA ALA A 91 12.95 6.14 -5.53
C ALA A 91 14.11 6.28 -4.53
N ALA A 92 14.80 7.42 -4.52
CA ALA A 92 15.84 7.72 -3.52
C ALA A 92 15.30 7.76 -2.08
N LEU A 93 14.02 8.10 -1.90
CA LEU A 93 13.32 8.04 -0.61
C LEU A 93 12.73 6.64 -0.28
N GLY A 94 12.95 5.65 -1.15
CA GLY A 94 12.43 4.28 -1.01
C GLY A 94 11.00 4.07 -1.49
N PHE A 95 10.43 5.02 -2.24
CA PHE A 95 9.12 4.85 -2.86
C PHE A 95 9.23 4.21 -4.24
N HIS A 96 8.37 3.24 -4.50
CA HIS A 96 8.27 2.55 -5.79
C HIS A 96 6.90 2.79 -6.39
N ARG A 97 6.85 3.04 -7.71
CA ARG A 97 5.59 3.20 -8.43
C ARG A 97 4.86 1.85 -8.47
N HIS A 98 3.62 1.84 -8.02
CA HIS A 98 2.72 0.70 -8.08
C HIS A 98 1.64 0.96 -9.14
N VAL A 99 1.64 0.17 -10.20
CA VAL A 99 0.65 0.29 -11.29
C VAL A 99 -0.59 -0.50 -10.90
N ASN A 100 -1.72 0.19 -10.75
CA ASN A 100 -3.00 -0.37 -10.32
C ASN A 100 -4.10 -0.26 -11.39
N GLY A 101 -3.73 0.03 -12.64
CA GLY A 101 -4.67 0.16 -13.76
C GLY A 101 -5.48 1.46 -13.80
N MET A 102 -5.23 2.39 -12.88
CA MET A 102 -5.97 3.65 -12.79
C MET A 102 -5.16 4.78 -13.43
N ALA A 103 -5.58 5.23 -14.61
CA ALA A 103 -4.85 6.24 -15.39
C ALA A 103 -4.94 7.65 -14.79
N ASP A 104 -5.96 7.89 -13.96
CA ASP A 104 -6.24 9.17 -13.31
C ASP A 104 -5.47 9.39 -11.99
N ARG A 105 -4.59 8.46 -11.62
CA ARG A 105 -3.80 8.57 -10.39
C ARG A 105 -2.46 7.86 -10.48
N LEU A 106 -1.50 8.34 -9.72
CA LEU A 106 -0.25 7.64 -9.48
C LEU A 106 -0.25 7.09 -8.06
N LEU A 107 0.14 5.83 -7.90
CA LEU A 107 0.35 5.22 -6.59
C LEU A 107 1.83 4.93 -6.39
N TYR A 108 2.37 5.40 -5.27
CA TYR A 108 3.72 5.11 -4.82
C TYR A 108 3.66 4.43 -3.46
N VAL A 109 4.45 3.38 -3.29
CA VAL A 109 4.50 2.59 -2.06
C VAL A 109 5.92 2.52 -1.52
N ARG A 110 6.05 2.66 -0.20
CA ARG A 110 7.30 2.46 0.53
C ARG A 110 7.03 1.50 1.67
N SER A 111 7.66 0.33 1.66
CA SER A 111 7.60 -0.58 2.80
C SER A 111 8.64 -0.16 3.84
N ARG A 112 8.20 0.05 5.09
CA ARG A 112 9.10 0.03 6.24
C ARG A 112 9.11 -1.38 6.80
N ALA A 113 10.27 -1.85 7.25
CA ALA A 113 10.35 -3.10 7.99
C ALA A 113 9.39 -3.01 9.20
N THR A 114 8.36 -3.84 9.22
CA THR A 114 7.45 -3.91 10.36
C THR A 114 8.17 -4.63 11.49
N THR A 115 8.45 -3.92 12.58
CA THR A 115 8.79 -4.60 13.84
C THR A 115 7.49 -5.22 14.35
N ARG A 116 7.36 -6.54 14.20
CA ARG A 116 6.16 -7.27 14.60
C ARG A 116 6.00 -7.20 16.11
N ARG A 117 5.18 -6.28 16.61
CA ARG A 117 4.93 -6.15 18.05
C ARG A 117 3.92 -7.23 18.44
N ARG A 118 4.41 -8.39 18.89
CA ARG A 118 3.55 -9.47 19.40
C ARG A 118 2.69 -8.93 20.56
N ARG A 119 1.37 -8.98 20.44
CA ARG A 119 0.49 -8.83 21.62
C ARG A 119 0.71 -10.02 22.58
N PRO A 120 0.85 -9.79 23.90
CA PRO A 120 0.74 -10.88 24.85
C PRO A 120 -0.68 -11.45 24.80
N ARG A 121 -0.80 -12.77 24.74
CA ARG A 121 -2.08 -13.46 24.84
C ARG A 121 -2.66 -13.17 26.22
N SER A 122 -3.79 -12.46 26.28
CA SER A 122 -4.55 -12.31 27.51
C SER A 122 -5.10 -13.68 27.91
N SER A 123 -4.47 -14.31 28.91
CA SER A 123 -5.03 -15.47 29.60
C SER A 123 -6.32 -15.04 30.28
N ARG A 124 -7.48 -15.55 29.82
CA ARG A 124 -8.69 -15.54 30.65
C ARG A 124 -8.55 -16.68 31.65
N ASN A 125 -8.64 -16.32 32.92
CA ASN A 125 -8.83 -17.23 34.05
C ASN A 125 -10.33 -17.35 34.32
#